data_AF-A0A842VNR0-F1
#
_entry.id   AF-A0A842VNR0-F1
#
_cell.length_a   1.000
_cell.length_b   1.000
_cell.length_c   1.000
_cell.angle_alpha   90.00
_cell.angle_beta   90.00
_cell.angle_gamma   90.00
#
_symmetry.space_group_name_H-M   'P 1'
#
loop_
_entity.id
_entity.type
_entity.pdbx_description
1 polymer ?
#
loop_
_entity_poly.entity_id
_entity_poly.type
_entity_poly.pdbx_seq_one_letter_code
_entity_poly.pdbx_strand_id
1 'polypeptide(L)'
;MEKIKIGILGATGMVGQTFIKLLQGHPWFEISHLAASPRSAGKTYKDAVKAKWQMPIEIPQKLENIIVKDVQDYDSVPSDI
;
A
#
# COMPACT_ATOMS: atom_id res chain seq x y z
N MET A 1 16.48 15.13 5.41
CA MET A 1 16.57 13.72 5.82
C MET A 1 15.88 12.90 4.76
N GLU A 2 16.49 11.77 4.37
CA GLU A 2 15.86 10.79 3.51
C GLU A 2 14.76 10.05 4.30
N LYS A 3 13.62 9.76 3.67
CA LYS A 3 12.52 9.06 4.33
C LYS A 3 12.78 7.56 4.34
N ILE A 4 12.35 6.90 5.42
CA ILE A 4 12.38 5.45 5.55
C ILE A 4 11.26 4.89 4.67
N LYS A 5 11.65 4.12 3.65
CA LYS A 5 10.71 3.38 2.81
C LYS A 5 10.05 2.30 3.65
N ILE A 6 8.74 2.14 3.49
CA ILE A 6 7.98 1.10 4.18
C ILE A 6 7.02 0.39 3.24
N GLY A 7 6.74 -0.87 3.58
CA GLY A 7 5.69 -1.68 2.97
C GLY A 7 4.48 -1.83 3.89
N ILE A 8 3.27 -1.91 3.31
CA ILE A 8 2.05 -2.24 4.06
C ILE A 8 1.52 -3.59 3.58
N LEU A 9 1.50 -4.57 4.49
CA LEU A 9 0.90 -5.88 4.26
C LEU A 9 -0.59 -5.84 4.61
N GLY A 10 -1.44 -6.41 3.76
CA GLY A 10 -2.88 -6.30 3.90
C GLY A 10 -3.41 -4.89 3.54
N ALA A 11 -2.72 -4.18 2.64
CA ALA A 11 -3.01 -2.79 2.30
C ALA A 11 -4.47 -2.51 1.90
N THR A 12 -5.14 -3.45 1.24
CA THR A 12 -6.53 -3.28 0.80
C THR A 12 -7.58 -3.42 1.90
N GLY A 13 -7.21 -3.99 3.06
CA GLY A 13 -8.12 -4.15 4.20
C GLY A 13 -8.30 -2.86 5.00
N MET A 14 -9.31 -2.81 5.87
CA MET A 14 -9.64 -1.61 6.67
C MET A 14 -8.44 -1.10 7.49
N VAL A 15 -7.66 -2.01 8.09
CA VAL A 15 -6.45 -1.66 8.84
C VAL A 15 -5.36 -1.11 7.93
N GLY A 16 -5.10 -1.75 6.78
CA GLY A 16 -4.11 -1.27 5.81
C GLY A 16 -4.44 0.11 5.25
N GLN A 17 -5.71 0.34 4.91
CA GLN A 17 -6.19 1.66 4.49
C GLN A 17 -6.03 2.72 5.59
N THR A 18 -6.25 2.33 6.85
CA THR A 18 -6.05 3.22 8.01
C THR A 18 -4.58 3.61 8.15
N PHE A 19 -3.65 2.67 7.98
CA PHE A 19 -2.22 2.97 7.95
C PHE A 19 -1.87 3.93 6.81
N ILE A 20 -2.41 3.72 5.62
CA ILE A 20 -2.21 4.63 4.49
C ILE A 20 -2.65 6.05 4.84
N LYS A 21 -3.84 6.21 5.43
CA LYS A 21 -4.36 7.52 5.87
C LYS A 21 -3.43 8.19 6.90
N LEU A 22 -2.96 7.43 7.89
CA LEU A 22 -2.12 7.96 8.97
C LEU A 22 -0.70 8.29 8.51
N LEU A 23 -0.16 7.54 7.56
CA LEU A 23 1.22 7.66 7.10
C LEU A 23 1.36 8.55 5.86
N GLN A 24 0.25 8.96 5.23
CA GLN A 24 0.28 9.92 4.14
C GLN A 24 0.92 11.23 4.60
N GLY A 25 2.02 11.61 3.94
CA GLY A 25 2.73 12.85 4.25
C GLY A 25 3.60 12.79 5.50
N HIS A 26 3.80 11.62 6.12
CA HIS A 26 4.59 11.47 7.33
C HIS A 26 6.04 12.00 7.15
N PRO A 27 6.63 12.70 8.14
CA PRO A 27 7.97 13.28 8.01
C PRO A 27 9.07 12.23 7.85
N TRP A 28 8.88 11.04 8.40
CA TRP A 28 9.90 9.98 8.42
C TRP A 28 9.63 8.81 7.49
N PHE A 29 8.36 8.58 7.11
CA PHE A 29 7.98 7.37 6.39
C PHE A 29 7.46 7.68 5.00
N GLU A 30 7.84 6.85 4.04
CA GLU A 30 7.32 6.86 2.69
C GLU A 30 6.80 5.47 2.32
N ILE A 31 5.49 5.39 2.05
CA ILE A 31 4.85 4.16 1.60
C ILE A 31 5.31 3.92 0.16
N SER A 32 6.14 2.90 -0.01
CA SER A 32 6.72 2.53 -1.31
C SER A 32 6.15 1.21 -1.84
N HIS A 33 5.68 0.34 -0.94
CA HIS A 33 5.22 -1.00 -1.29
C HIS A 33 3.89 -1.35 -0.65
N LEU A 34 3.03 -2.01 -1.40
CA LEU A 34 1.70 -2.44 -0.97
C LEU A 34 1.52 -3.91 -1.31
N ALA A 35 1.23 -4.74 -0.32
CA ALA A 35 0.92 -6.14 -0.51
C ALA A 35 -0.46 -6.48 0.04
N ALA A 36 -1.16 -7.40 -0.62
CA ALA A 36 -2.48 -7.86 -0.19
C ALA A 36 -2.71 -9.31 -0.64
N SER A 37 -3.95 -9.79 -0.57
CA SER A 37 -4.29 -11.16 -1.00
C SER A 37 -3.92 -11.45 -2.46
N PRO A 38 -3.71 -12.72 -2.85
CA PRO A 38 -3.42 -13.11 -4.24
C PRO A 38 -4.42 -12.54 -5.27
N ARG A 39 -5.71 -12.43 -4.91
CA ARG A 39 -6.75 -11.83 -5.77
C ARG A 39 -6.51 -10.35 -6.11
N SER A 40 -5.81 -9.64 -5.24
CA SER A 40 -5.48 -8.22 -5.40
C SER A 40 -4.12 -8.02 -6.08
N ALA A 41 -3.25 -9.03 -6.02
CA ALA A 41 -1.92 -8.97 -6.61
C ALA A 41 -1.97 -8.72 -8.13
N GLY A 42 -0.98 -7.98 -8.63
CA GLY A 42 -0.85 -7.63 -10.05
C GLY A 42 -1.76 -6.49 -10.52
N LYS A 43 -2.66 -6.00 -9.66
CA LYS A 43 -3.50 -4.83 -9.95
C LYS A 43 -2.86 -3.55 -9.43
N THR A 44 -3.20 -2.41 -10.03
CA THR A 44 -2.94 -1.12 -9.39
C THR A 44 -3.68 -1.06 -8.05
N TYR A 45 -3.16 -0.32 -7.08
CA TYR A 45 -3.80 -0.22 -5.77
C TYR A 45 -5.24 0.32 -5.88
N LYS A 46 -5.46 1.28 -6.77
CA LYS A 46 -6.79 1.81 -7.09
C LYS A 46 -7.75 0.71 -7.57
N ASP A 47 -7.30 -0.15 -8.49
CA ASP A 47 -8.08 -1.28 -8.99
C ASP A 47 -8.23 -2.44 -8.00
N ALA A 48 -7.28 -2.60 -7.08
CA ALA A 48 -7.36 -3.59 -6.03
C ALA A 48 -8.41 -3.20 -4.98
N VAL A 49 -8.50 -1.92 -4.63
CA VAL A 49 -9.40 -1.42 -3.60
C VAL A 49 -10.79 -1.07 -4.14
N LYS A 50 -10.89 -0.38 -5.29
CA LYS A 50 -12.17 0.04 -5.92
C LYS A 50 -13.17 0.59 -4.90
N ALA A 51 -14.39 0.04 -4.88
CA ALA A 51 -15.47 0.41 -3.96
C ALA A 51 -15.22 0.00 -2.49
N LYS A 52 -14.12 -0.70 -2.18
CA LYS A 52 -13.75 -1.09 -0.82
C LYS A 52 -12.92 -0.02 -0.10
N TRP A 53 -12.58 1.09 -0.75
CA TRP A 53 -11.91 2.20 -0.07
C TRP A 53 -12.90 2.88 0.87
N GLN A 54 -12.57 2.90 2.16
CA GLN A 54 -13.46 3.34 3.23
C GLN A 54 -12.92 4.55 4.00
N MET A 55 -11.81 5.14 3.55
CA MET A 55 -11.23 6.30 4.24
C MET A 55 -11.99 7.58 3.87
N PRO A 56 -12.09 8.55 4.80
CA PRO A 56 -12.72 9.84 4.54
C PRO A 56 -11.85 10.79 3.69
N ILE A 57 -10.82 10.25 3.04
CA ILE A 57 -9.89 10.96 2.15
C ILE A 57 -9.85 10.22 0.81
N GLU A 58 -9.41 10.89 -0.25
CA GLU A 58 -9.11 10.20 -1.50
C GLU A 58 -7.90 9.28 -1.34
N ILE A 59 -7.79 8.28 -2.23
CA ILE A 59 -6.59 7.44 -2.29
C ILE A 59 -5.41 8.38 -2.64
N PRO A 60 -4.30 8.37 -1.88
CA PRO A 60 -3.18 9.25 -2.18
C PRO A 60 -2.66 8.98 -3.59
N GLN A 61 -2.53 10.02 -4.42
CA GLN A 61 -2.18 9.90 -5.84
C GLN A 61 -0.92 9.07 -6.10
N LYS A 62 0.08 9.18 -5.21
CA LYS A 62 1.34 8.41 -5.28
C LYS A 62 1.13 6.89 -5.14
N LEU A 63 0.05 6.46 -4.50
CA LEU A 63 -0.24 5.06 -4.23
C LEU A 63 -1.16 4.44 -5.27
N GLU A 64 -1.97 5.24 -5.99
CA GLU A 64 -3.00 4.74 -6.92
C GLU A 64 -2.44 3.71 -7.92
N ASN A 65 -1.28 4.00 -8.49
CA ASN A 65 -0.66 3.22 -9.56
C ASN A 65 0.35 2.17 -9.07
N ILE A 66 0.56 2.05 -7.75
CA ILE A 66 1.44 1.00 -7.21
C ILE A 66 0.83 -0.36 -7.52
N ILE A 67 1.60 -1.24 -8.14
CA ILE A 67 1.20 -2.63 -8.37
C ILE A 67 1.23 -3.37 -7.04
N VAL A 68 0.05 -3.85 -6.62
CA VAL A 68 -0.10 -4.62 -5.39
C VAL A 68 0.62 -5.96 -5.53
N LYS A 69 1.45 -6.28 -4.55
CA LYS A 69 2.16 -7.55 -4.44
C LYS A 69 1.30 -8.60 -3.72
N ASP A 70 1.61 -9.87 -3.96
CA ASP A 70 1.04 -10.94 -3.17
C ASP A 70 1.71 -10.97 -1.80
N VAL A 71 0.93 -10.90 -0.73
CA VAL A 71 1.42 -10.96 0.65
C VAL A 71 2.03 -12.34 1.00
N GLN A 72 1.71 -13.37 0.22
CA GLN A 72 2.23 -14.73 0.41
C GLN A 72 3.57 -14.95 -0.32
N ASP A 73 3.94 -14.06 -1.24
CA ASP A 73 5.17 -14.15 -2.03
C ASP A 73 6.31 -13.39 -1.33
N TYR A 74 6.85 -14.01 -0.29
CA TYR A 74 7.93 -13.44 0.52
C TYR A 74 9.23 -13.22 -0.28
N ASP A 75 9.52 -14.10 -1.24
CA ASP A 75 10.73 -14.05 -2.04
C ASP A 75 10.74 -12.84 -3.00
N SER A 76 9.55 -12.30 -3.33
CA SER A 76 9.41 -11.11 -4.17
C SER A 76 9.58 -9.78 -3.43
N VAL A 77 9.76 -9.78 -2.11
CA VAL A 77 9.93 -8.56 -1.31
C VAL A 77 11.32 -7.96 -1.61
N PRO A 78 11.38 -6.72 -2.14
CA PRO A 78 12.66 -6.07 -2.40
C PRO A 78 13.51 -5.92 -1.14
N SER A 79 14.82 -6.09 -1.29
CA SER A 79 15.79 -5.98 -0.19
C SER A 79 16.03 -4.54 0.29
N ASP A 80 15.49 -3.54 -0.41
CA ASP A 80 15.64 -2.11 -0.12
C ASP A 80 14.44 -1.49 0.63
N ILE A 81 13.62 -2.32 1.28
CA ILE A 81 12.46 -1.96 2.10
C ILE A 81 12.65 -2.42 3.53
#